data_AF-A0A9P6FVV9-F1
#
_entry.id   AF-A0A9P6FVV9-F1
#
_cell.length_a   1.000
_cell.length_b   1.000
_cell.length_c   1.000
_cell.angle_alpha   90.00
_cell.angle_beta   90.00
_cell.angle_gamma   90.00
#
_symmetry.space_group_name_H-M   'P 1'
#
loop_
_entity.id
_entity.type
_entity.pdbx_description
1 polymer ?
#
loop_
_entity_poly.entity_id
_entity_poly.type
_entity_poly.pdbx_seq_one_letter_code
_entity_poly.pdbx_strand_id
1 'polypeptide(L)'
;MVVPVTNGHRGKRSGITFCKGQRAPARIVSMESGAKAESMDTDDIIVQEDAVHYGHMRAALDLALEAHSVGEVPVGCVFVHEPSGEIIGRGRNRTNESLNGTRHAEFEAIDMILSQEGYRIQAENPEAHFWKDVALYVTIEPCVMCASALRQLGIGSVYFGAGNDRFGGNGSVFNIHTE
;
A
#
# COMPACT_ATOMS: atom_id res chain seq x y z
N MET A 1 5.72 -8.52 1.03
CA MET A 1 6.06 -8.61 -0.41
C MET A 1 5.73 -7.25 -1.04
N VAL A 2 6.64 -6.65 -1.81
CA VAL A 2 6.37 -5.36 -2.48
C VAL A 2 5.87 -5.65 -3.88
N VAL A 3 4.69 -5.16 -4.24
CA VAL A 3 4.12 -5.37 -5.56
C VAL A 3 3.80 -3.99 -6.17
N PRO A 4 4.60 -3.51 -7.15
CA PRO A 4 4.34 -2.23 -7.80
C PRO A 4 3.08 -2.34 -8.70
N VAL A 5 2.18 -1.35 -8.60
CA VAL A 5 0.99 -1.25 -9.45
C VAL A 5 1.35 -0.40 -10.66
N THR A 6 1.52 -0.99 -11.84
CA THR A 6 1.85 -0.22 -13.06
C THR A 6 0.58 0.17 -13.80
N ASN A 7 0.37 1.47 -14.01
CA ASN A 7 -0.73 1.96 -14.85
C ASN A 7 -0.33 1.86 -16.34
N GLY A 8 -1.11 1.11 -17.12
CA GLY A 8 -0.79 0.78 -18.50
C GLY A 8 -0.76 2.00 -19.43
N HIS A 9 0.43 2.41 -19.86
CA HIS A 9 0.66 3.03 -21.16
C HIS A 9 1.69 2.21 -21.92
N ARG A 10 1.28 1.70 -23.10
CA ARG A 10 2.05 0.75 -23.92
C ARG A 10 3.43 1.31 -24.26
N GLY A 11 4.48 0.55 -23.96
CA GLY A 11 5.81 0.83 -24.50
C GLY A 11 6.93 0.00 -23.90
N LYS A 12 7.20 -1.15 -24.54
CA LYS A 12 8.38 -2.04 -24.41
C LYS A 12 8.32 -3.12 -23.33
N ARG A 13 8.26 -4.36 -23.84
CA ARG A 13 8.57 -5.61 -23.13
C ARG A 13 9.96 -5.48 -22.50
N SER A 14 10.06 -5.65 -21.18
CA SER A 14 11.31 -6.00 -20.51
C SER A 14 10.99 -6.96 -19.37
N GLY A 15 11.94 -7.86 -19.11
CA GLY A 15 11.76 -9.16 -18.47
C GLY A 15 11.04 -9.18 -17.14
N ILE A 16 10.30 -10.27 -16.95
CA ILE A 16 9.87 -10.78 -15.65
C ILE A 16 11.13 -10.92 -14.77
N THR A 17 11.22 -10.12 -13.71
CA THR A 17 12.19 -10.37 -12.63
C THR A 17 11.43 -10.98 -11.46
N PHE A 18 11.47 -12.30 -11.38
CA PHE A 18 11.11 -13.03 -10.16
C PHE A 18 12.17 -12.71 -9.09
N CYS A 19 11.81 -11.94 -8.07
CA CYS A 19 12.70 -11.72 -6.95
C CYS A 19 12.64 -12.93 -6.01
N LYS A 20 13.37 -14.00 -6.34
CA LYS A 20 13.88 -14.92 -5.33
C LYS A 20 14.99 -14.18 -4.56
N GLY A 21 14.62 -13.50 -3.48
CA GLY A 21 15.55 -13.13 -2.40
C GLY A 21 16.82 -12.35 -2.80
N GLN A 22 16.74 -11.34 -3.67
CA GLN A 22 17.85 -10.40 -3.86
C GLN A 22 17.36 -8.94 -3.88
N ARG A 23 17.85 -8.19 -2.89
CA ARG A 23 17.62 -6.78 -2.58
C ARG A 23 17.57 -5.89 -3.83
N ALA A 24 16.56 -5.02 -3.92
CA ALA A 24 16.54 -3.94 -4.90
C ALA A 24 17.69 -2.95 -4.59
N PRO A 25 18.41 -2.42 -5.58
CA PRO A 25 19.42 -1.40 -5.32
C PRO A 25 18.73 -0.08 -4.97
N ALA A 26 19.14 0.52 -3.86
CA ALA A 26 18.71 1.84 -3.42
C ALA A 26 18.89 2.88 -4.53
N ARG A 27 17.87 3.73 -4.72
CA ARG A 27 17.85 4.83 -5.67
C ARG A 27 18.81 5.92 -5.17
N ILE A 28 20.01 6.02 -5.75
CA ILE A 28 20.94 7.13 -5.47
C ILE A 28 20.32 8.41 -6.05
N VAL A 29 19.83 9.29 -5.17
CA VAL A 29 19.38 10.63 -5.53
C VAL A 29 20.61 11.54 -5.61
N SER A 30 21.03 11.91 -6.82
CA SER A 30 22.04 12.95 -7.01
C SER A 30 21.44 14.30 -6.61
N MET A 31 21.80 14.81 -5.42
CA MET A 31 21.53 16.19 -5.02
C MET A 31 22.76 17.06 -5.32
N GLU A 32 22.56 18.12 -6.10
CA GLU A 32 23.59 19.13 -6.36
C GLU A 32 23.76 20.08 -5.16
N SER A 33 25.03 20.26 -4.78
CA SER A 33 25.61 21.37 -4.02
C SER A 33 25.30 21.53 -2.52
N GLY A 34 26.34 21.38 -1.70
CA GLY A 34 26.62 22.37 -0.66
C GLY A 34 26.20 22.07 0.78
N ALA A 35 26.18 20.81 1.23
CA ALA A 35 26.28 20.47 2.66
C ALA A 35 27.06 19.16 2.79
N LYS A 36 27.94 19.04 3.79
CA LYS A 36 28.64 17.78 4.09
C LYS A 36 27.59 16.71 4.42
N ALA A 37 27.24 15.89 3.44
CA ALA A 37 26.53 14.65 3.67
C ALA A 37 27.53 13.68 4.31
N GLU A 38 27.32 13.36 5.59
CA GLU A 38 27.88 12.14 6.14
C GLU A 38 27.34 10.98 5.29
N SER A 39 28.23 10.25 4.63
CA SER A 39 27.85 9.12 3.79
C SER A 39 27.32 8.00 4.68
N MET A 40 25.99 7.88 4.78
CA MET A 40 25.35 6.76 5.46
C MET A 40 25.64 5.46 4.69
N ASP A 41 26.00 4.40 5.40
CA ASP A 41 26.31 3.11 4.80
C ASP A 41 25.04 2.50 4.18
N THR A 42 25.21 1.76 3.08
CA THR A 42 24.11 1.10 2.38
C THR A 42 23.32 0.14 3.27
N ASP A 43 23.98 -0.49 4.24
CA ASP A 43 23.32 -1.34 5.23
C ASP A 43 22.48 -0.52 6.24
N ASP A 44 22.91 0.70 6.60
CA ASP A 44 22.14 1.59 7.49
C ASP A 44 20.87 2.11 6.79
N ILE A 45 20.94 2.40 5.49
CA ILE A 45 19.78 2.81 4.68
C ILE A 45 18.74 1.70 4.63
N ILE A 46 19.15 0.45 4.40
CA ILE A 46 18.25 -0.70 4.34
C ILE A 46 17.58 -0.94 5.70
N VAL A 47 18.34 -0.84 6.80
CA VAL A 47 17.81 -1.02 8.16
C VAL A 47 16.77 0.06 8.50
N GLN A 48 16.98 1.30 8.07
CA GLN A 48 16.02 2.38 8.29
C GLN A 48 14.74 2.21 7.45
N GLU A 49 14.87 1.81 6.18
CA GLU A 49 13.73 1.57 5.28
C GLU A 49 12.87 0.40 5.79
N ASP A 50 13.49 -0.70 6.21
CA ASP A 50 12.81 -1.84 6.83
C ASP A 50 12.08 -1.45 8.11
N ALA A 51 12.67 -0.57 8.94
CA ALA A 51 12.05 -0.09 10.17
C ALA A 51 10.77 0.74 9.90
N VAL A 52 10.76 1.55 8.84
CA VAL A 52 9.58 2.34 8.44
C VAL A 52 8.44 1.43 8.00
N HIS A 53 8.70 0.47 7.09
CA HIS A 53 7.70 -0.48 6.64
C HIS A 53 7.18 -1.35 7.79
N TYR A 54 8.04 -1.75 8.72
CA TYR A 54 7.65 -2.49 9.91
C TYR A 54 6.70 -1.68 10.81
N GLY A 55 6.99 -0.39 11.03
CA GLY A 55 6.14 0.49 11.81
C GLY A 55 4.72 0.64 11.24
N HIS A 56 4.61 0.82 9.91
CA HIS A 56 3.31 0.91 9.26
C HIS A 56 2.57 -0.43 9.23
N MET A 57 3.27 -1.54 8.97
CA MET A 57 2.67 -2.87 9.03
C MET A 57 2.23 -3.23 10.46
N ARG A 58 2.94 -2.75 11.48
CA ARG A 58 2.54 -2.91 12.88
C ARG A 58 1.21 -2.21 13.16
N ALA A 59 1.03 -0.98 12.67
CA ALA A 59 -0.24 -0.27 12.80
C ALA A 59 -1.39 -1.03 12.09
N ALA A 60 -1.15 -1.65 10.93
CA ALA A 60 -2.13 -2.50 10.27
C ALA A 60 -2.46 -3.77 11.08
N LEU A 61 -1.47 -4.38 11.72
CA LEU A 61 -1.67 -5.53 12.61
C LEU A 61 -2.51 -5.19 13.85
N ASP A 62 -2.31 -4.02 14.45
CA ASP A 62 -3.11 -3.59 15.60
C ASP A 62 -4.60 -3.48 15.20
N LEU A 63 -4.91 -2.95 14.01
CA LEU A 63 -6.28 -2.92 13.46
C LEU A 63 -6.85 -4.32 13.15
N ALA A 64 -6.00 -5.26 12.70
CA ALA A 64 -6.41 -6.65 12.50
C ALA A 64 -6.74 -7.35 13.83
N LEU A 65 -6.01 -7.03 14.91
CA LEU A 65 -6.33 -7.51 16.26
C LEU A 65 -7.65 -6.93 16.77
N GLU A 66 -7.94 -5.66 16.49
CA GLU A 66 -9.25 -5.05 16.78
C GLU A 66 -10.38 -5.80 16.06
N ALA A 67 -10.24 -6.05 14.76
CA ALA A 67 -11.22 -6.83 13.99
C ALA A 67 -11.43 -8.23 14.59
N HIS A 68 -10.34 -8.91 14.92
CA HIS A 68 -10.41 -10.22 15.55
C HIS A 68 -11.19 -10.19 16.87
N SER A 69 -10.96 -9.17 17.70
CA SER A 69 -11.58 -9.05 19.03
C SER A 69 -13.10 -8.92 19.00
N VAL A 70 -13.67 -8.47 17.88
CA VAL A 70 -15.11 -8.33 17.67
C VAL A 70 -15.71 -9.39 16.74
N GLY A 71 -14.93 -10.43 16.41
CA GLY A 71 -15.39 -11.56 15.58
C GLY A 71 -15.46 -11.27 14.08
N GLU A 72 -14.68 -10.29 13.59
CA GLU A 72 -14.47 -10.05 12.16
C GLU A 72 -13.29 -10.86 11.62
N VAL A 73 -13.18 -10.94 10.29
CA VAL A 73 -11.98 -11.45 9.63
C VAL A 73 -10.79 -10.56 10.02
N PRO A 74 -9.64 -11.11 10.50
CA PRO A 74 -8.53 -10.34 11.05
C PRO A 74 -7.68 -9.69 9.95
N VAL A 75 -8.29 -8.76 9.22
CA VAL A 75 -7.63 -7.94 8.20
C VAL A 75 -7.69 -6.48 8.64
N GLY A 76 -6.52 -5.85 8.70
CA GLY A 76 -6.35 -4.44 9.00
C GLY A 76 -5.42 -3.80 7.98
N CYS A 77 -5.60 -2.51 7.74
CA CYS A 77 -4.78 -1.77 6.82
C CYS A 77 -4.61 -0.29 7.20
N VAL A 78 -3.53 0.30 6.70
CA VAL A 78 -3.26 1.74 6.77
C VAL A 78 -2.81 2.26 5.41
N PHE A 79 -3.27 3.46 5.06
CA PHE A 79 -2.80 4.21 3.90
C PHE A 79 -1.83 5.28 4.39
N VAL A 80 -0.68 5.38 3.74
CA VAL A 80 0.40 6.28 4.10
C VAL A 80 0.71 7.18 2.92
N HIS A 81 0.76 8.49 3.14
CA HIS A 81 1.27 9.43 2.15
C HIS A 81 2.80 9.35 2.12
N GLU A 82 3.38 8.74 1.09
CA GLU A 82 4.81 8.41 1.01
C GLU A 82 5.73 9.63 1.20
N PRO A 83 5.44 10.83 0.62
CA PRO A 83 6.27 12.01 0.83
C PRO A 83 6.33 12.53 2.26
N SER A 84 5.25 12.38 3.05
CA SER A 84 5.22 12.85 4.45
C SER A 84 5.42 11.73 5.48
N GLY A 85 5.26 10.46 5.10
CA GLY A 85 5.25 9.31 6.00
C GLY A 85 4.02 9.24 6.91
N GLU A 86 3.01 10.09 6.68
CA GLU A 86 1.84 10.19 7.54
C GLU A 86 0.78 9.14 7.19
N ILE A 87 0.17 8.52 8.21
CA ILE A 87 -0.99 7.65 8.02
C ILE A 87 -2.24 8.51 7.83
N ILE A 88 -2.73 8.55 6.60
CA ILE A 88 -3.89 9.34 6.15
C ILE A 88 -5.21 8.56 6.23
N GLY A 89 -5.16 7.23 6.27
CA GLY A 89 -6.34 6.36 6.34
C GLY A 89 -6.07 5.08 7.12
N ARG A 90 -7.10 4.59 7.83
CA ARG A 90 -7.06 3.37 8.64
C ARG A 90 -8.34 2.58 8.40
N GLY A 91 -8.22 1.27 8.33
CA GLY A 91 -9.38 0.39 8.11
C GLY A 91 -9.17 -1.00 8.67
N ARG A 92 -10.28 -1.63 9.07
CA ARG A 92 -10.35 -3.03 9.44
C ARG A 92 -11.59 -3.65 8.81
N ASN A 93 -11.64 -4.97 8.66
CA ASN A 93 -12.84 -5.63 8.16
C ASN A 93 -14.05 -5.35 9.06
N ARG A 94 -15.20 -5.05 8.44
CA ARG A 94 -16.48 -4.76 9.12
C ARG A 94 -17.67 -5.48 8.45
N THR A 95 -17.40 -6.56 7.73
CA THR A 95 -18.39 -7.29 6.92
C THR A 95 -19.57 -7.82 7.73
N ASN A 96 -19.32 -8.34 8.93
CA ASN A 96 -20.34 -8.84 9.85
C ASN A 96 -21.08 -7.67 10.53
N GLU A 97 -20.34 -6.68 11.03
CA GLU A 97 -20.92 -5.50 11.70
C GLU A 97 -21.84 -4.70 10.76
N SER A 98 -21.45 -4.56 9.50
CA SER A 98 -22.19 -3.79 8.50
C SER A 98 -23.23 -4.59 7.72
N LEU A 99 -23.26 -5.92 7.89
CA LEU A 99 -24.03 -6.86 7.05
C LEU A 99 -23.80 -6.64 5.55
N ASN A 100 -22.58 -6.30 5.16
CA ASN A 100 -22.22 -5.98 3.78
C ASN A 100 -20.86 -6.60 3.45
N GLY A 101 -20.87 -7.56 2.53
CA GLY A 101 -19.68 -8.29 2.08
C GLY A 101 -18.61 -7.45 1.40
N THR A 102 -18.89 -6.18 1.04
CA THR A 102 -17.89 -5.29 0.44
C THR A 102 -17.07 -4.49 1.47
N ARG A 103 -17.45 -4.51 2.76
CA ARG A 103 -16.79 -3.73 3.83
C ARG A 103 -15.50 -4.37 4.33
N HIS A 104 -14.58 -4.58 3.38
CA HIS A 104 -13.21 -4.98 3.64
C HIS A 104 -12.40 -3.81 4.20
N ALA A 105 -11.28 -4.12 4.89
CA ALA A 105 -10.41 -3.12 5.48
C ALA A 105 -10.02 -2.00 4.50
N GLU A 106 -9.70 -2.34 3.24
CA GLU A 106 -9.32 -1.38 2.22
C GLU A 106 -10.43 -0.38 1.89
N PHE A 107 -11.68 -0.85 1.78
CA PHE A 107 -12.82 0.03 1.50
C PHE A 107 -13.15 0.95 2.68
N GLU A 108 -13.06 0.45 3.92
CA GLU A 108 -13.28 1.29 5.11
C GLU A 108 -12.22 2.40 5.21
N ALA A 109 -10.96 2.08 4.90
CA ALA A 109 -9.88 3.07 4.89
C ALA A 109 -10.00 4.07 3.73
N ILE A 110 -10.41 3.62 2.53
CA ILE A 110 -10.69 4.49 1.39
C ILE A 110 -11.83 5.46 1.75
N ASP A 111 -12.94 4.96 2.27
CA ASP A 111 -14.09 5.80 2.66
C ASP A 111 -13.67 6.84 3.73
N MET A 112 -12.83 6.45 4.70
CA MET A 112 -12.27 7.38 5.66
C MET A 112 -11.49 8.51 4.97
N ILE A 113 -10.61 8.21 4.01
CA ILE A 113 -9.83 9.22 3.27
C ILE A 113 -10.75 10.12 2.44
N LEU A 114 -11.70 9.53 1.69
CA LEU A 114 -12.62 10.28 0.83
C LEU A 114 -13.55 11.20 1.62
N SER A 115 -13.82 10.88 2.89
CA SER A 115 -14.62 11.72 3.79
C SER A 115 -13.88 12.94 4.35
N GLN A 116 -12.55 13.01 4.21
CA GLN A 116 -11.75 14.13 4.71
C GLN A 116 -11.84 15.34 3.78
N GLU A 117 -11.99 16.54 4.35
CA GLU A 117 -12.10 17.79 3.60
C GLU A 117 -10.86 18.06 2.73
N GLY A 118 -9.66 17.69 3.20
CA GLY A 118 -8.41 17.85 2.46
C GLY A 118 -8.37 17.08 1.15
N TYR A 119 -8.98 15.88 1.10
CA TYR A 119 -9.10 15.10 -0.14
C TYR A 119 -10.04 15.77 -1.14
N ARG A 120 -11.17 16.33 -0.67
CA ARG A 120 -12.15 16.99 -1.53
C ARG A 120 -11.53 18.15 -2.30
N ILE A 121 -10.69 18.95 -1.63
CA ILE A 121 -9.96 20.06 -2.25
C ILE A 121 -8.96 19.56 -3.31
N GLN A 122 -8.29 18.43 -3.07
CA GLN A 122 -7.37 17.84 -4.06
C GLN A 122 -8.11 17.23 -5.25
N ALA A 123 -9.29 16.64 -5.05
CA ALA A 123 -10.12 16.09 -6.11
C ALA A 123 -10.61 17.18 -7.10
N GLU A 124 -10.75 18.43 -6.64
CA GLU A 124 -11.06 19.59 -7.49
C GLU A 124 -9.87 20.05 -8.37
N ASN A 125 -8.66 19.51 -8.14
CA ASN A 125 -7.49 19.68 -8.99
C ASN A 125 -7.12 18.36 -9.68
N PRO A 126 -7.63 18.09 -10.90
CA PRO A 126 -7.42 16.82 -11.60
C PRO A 126 -5.96 16.50 -11.95
N GLU A 127 -5.06 17.48 -11.91
CA GLU A 127 -3.62 17.23 -12.13
C GLU A 127 -2.93 16.62 -10.89
N ALA A 128 -3.56 16.74 -9.71
CA ALA A 128 -3.09 16.15 -8.47
C ALA A 128 -3.39 14.64 -8.47
N HIS A 129 -2.39 13.84 -8.80
CA HIS A 129 -2.47 12.39 -8.76
C HIS A 129 -2.28 11.86 -7.33
N PHE A 130 -3.07 12.34 -6.38
CA PHE A 130 -2.93 12.06 -4.93
C PHE A 130 -2.60 10.60 -4.62
N TRP A 131 -3.39 9.66 -5.18
CA TRP A 131 -3.22 8.22 -4.90
C TRP A 131 -1.88 7.65 -5.37
N LYS A 132 -1.19 8.27 -6.35
CA LYS A 132 0.13 7.81 -6.81
C LYS A 132 1.21 7.96 -5.74
N ASP A 133 1.04 8.91 -4.82
CA ASP A 133 1.97 9.16 -3.71
C ASP A 133 1.51 8.48 -2.42
N VAL A 134 0.60 7.51 -2.53
CA VAL A 134 0.03 6.78 -1.40
C VAL A 134 0.44 5.31 -1.45
N ALA A 135 0.91 4.81 -0.32
CA ALA A 135 1.20 3.40 -0.07
C ALA A 135 0.15 2.77 0.84
N LEU A 136 -0.33 1.58 0.46
CA LEU A 136 -1.15 0.73 1.31
C LEU A 136 -0.27 -0.28 2.07
N TYR A 137 -0.46 -0.39 3.37
CA TYR A 137 0.03 -1.49 4.19
C TYR A 137 -1.14 -2.30 4.71
N VAL A 138 -1.20 -3.59 4.36
CA VAL A 138 -2.33 -4.47 4.71
C VAL A 138 -1.84 -5.82 5.22
N THR A 139 -2.51 -6.39 6.22
CA THR A 139 -2.03 -7.63 6.85
C THR A 139 -2.11 -8.85 5.94
N ILE A 140 -3.12 -8.91 5.06
CA ILE A 140 -3.35 -9.97 4.08
C ILE A 140 -3.40 -9.38 2.68
N GLU A 141 -2.90 -10.12 1.69
CA GLU A 141 -2.97 -9.73 0.28
C GLU A 141 -4.40 -9.32 -0.14
N PRO A 142 -4.56 -8.16 -0.80
CA PRO A 142 -5.86 -7.70 -1.28
C PRO A 142 -6.54 -8.74 -2.17
N CYS A 143 -7.85 -8.92 -1.96
CA CYS A 143 -8.61 -9.78 -2.84
C CYS A 143 -8.80 -9.14 -4.23
N VAL A 144 -9.29 -9.90 -5.22
CA VAL A 144 -9.60 -9.41 -6.58
C VAL A 144 -10.40 -8.10 -6.58
N MET A 145 -11.40 -7.99 -5.70
CA MET A 145 -12.24 -6.80 -5.57
C MET A 145 -11.42 -5.59 -5.09
N CYS A 146 -10.69 -5.73 -3.99
CA CYS A 146 -9.89 -4.64 -3.42
C CYS A 146 -8.74 -4.25 -4.37
N ALA A 147 -8.05 -5.23 -4.95
CA ALA A 147 -6.98 -5.00 -5.93
C ALA A 147 -7.48 -4.20 -7.14
N SER A 148 -8.67 -4.52 -7.66
CA SER A 148 -9.29 -3.77 -8.76
C SER A 148 -9.63 -2.32 -8.36
N ALA A 149 -10.17 -2.12 -7.16
CA ALA A 149 -10.50 -0.77 -6.66
C ALA A 149 -9.24 0.09 -6.49
N LEU A 150 -8.21 -0.45 -5.86
CA LEU A 150 -6.91 0.23 -5.66
C LEU A 150 -6.26 0.64 -6.98
N ARG A 151 -6.35 -0.23 -7.99
CA ARG A 151 -5.86 0.08 -9.32
C ARG A 151 -6.66 1.20 -9.99
N GLN A 152 -7.98 1.18 -9.88
CA GLN A 152 -8.84 2.24 -10.43
C GLN A 152 -8.58 3.60 -9.78
N LEU A 153 -8.25 3.61 -8.47
CA LEU A 153 -7.78 4.82 -7.78
C LEU A 153 -6.39 5.27 -8.25
N GLY A 154 -5.58 4.36 -8.80
CA GLY A 154 -4.21 4.64 -9.23
C GLY A 154 -3.25 4.74 -8.05
N ILE A 155 -3.38 3.84 -7.07
CA ILE A 155 -2.47 3.80 -5.91
C ILE A 155 -1.02 3.58 -6.35
N GLY A 156 -0.07 4.20 -5.65
CA GLY A 156 1.37 4.05 -5.92
C GLY A 156 1.88 2.65 -5.58
N SER A 157 1.76 2.27 -4.32
CA SER A 157 2.40 1.07 -3.77
C SER A 157 1.48 0.25 -2.87
N VAL A 158 1.63 -1.08 -2.89
CA VAL A 158 0.94 -1.99 -1.96
C VAL A 158 1.96 -2.92 -1.30
N TYR A 159 1.94 -2.91 0.03
CA TYR A 159 2.73 -3.76 0.90
C TYR A 159 1.78 -4.65 1.69
N PHE A 160 1.97 -5.97 1.58
CA PHE A 160 1.17 -6.92 2.35
C PHE A 160 2.01 -7.93 3.13
N GLY A 161 1.42 -8.39 4.24
CA GLY A 161 1.98 -9.39 5.14
C GLY A 161 1.96 -10.80 4.53
N ALA A 162 0.82 -11.49 4.65
CA ALA A 162 0.63 -12.85 4.12
C ALA A 162 -0.16 -12.86 2.80
N GLY A 163 0.03 -13.91 1.99
CA GLY A 163 -0.75 -14.14 0.77
C GLY A 163 -2.21 -14.49 1.05
N ASN A 164 -3.05 -14.37 0.02
CA ASN A 164 -4.47 -14.71 0.07
C ASN A 164 -4.78 -15.86 -0.89
N ASP A 165 -4.67 -17.08 -0.38
CA ASP A 165 -4.78 -18.32 -1.17
C ASP A 165 -6.15 -18.53 -1.81
N ARG A 166 -7.22 -17.90 -1.28
CA ARG A 166 -8.58 -18.10 -1.78
C ARG A 166 -8.96 -17.09 -2.86
N PHE A 167 -8.59 -15.83 -2.67
CA PHE A 167 -9.12 -14.72 -3.48
C PHE A 167 -8.07 -13.65 -3.84
N GLY A 168 -6.78 -13.91 -3.65
CA GLY A 168 -5.71 -12.93 -3.85
C GLY A 168 -5.64 -12.36 -5.27
N GLY A 169 -5.65 -11.03 -5.36
CA GLY A 169 -5.61 -10.28 -6.62
C GLY A 169 -4.22 -9.70 -6.98
N ASN A 170 -3.20 -9.97 -6.16
CA ASN A 170 -1.87 -9.41 -6.29
C ASN A 170 -0.78 -10.47 -6.52
N GLY A 171 -1.17 -11.69 -6.90
CA GLY A 171 -0.23 -12.77 -7.22
C GLY A 171 -0.70 -14.17 -6.81
N SER A 172 -1.48 -14.32 -5.75
CA SER A 172 -1.84 -15.66 -5.26
C SER A 172 -2.83 -16.39 -6.16
N VAL A 173 -3.84 -15.68 -6.67
CA VAL A 173 -4.83 -16.26 -7.60
C VAL A 173 -4.85 -15.50 -8.93
N PHE A 174 -4.90 -14.17 -8.88
CA PHE A 174 -4.90 -13.30 -10.06
C PHE A 174 -3.86 -12.18 -9.94
N ASN A 175 -3.52 -11.55 -11.06
CA ASN A 175 -2.57 -10.43 -11.15
C ASN A 175 -3.27 -9.12 -11.56
N ILE A 176 -4.36 -8.76 -10.88
CA ILE A 176 -5.21 -7.60 -11.20
C ILE A 176 -4.44 -6.27 -11.22
N HIS A 177 -3.40 -6.18 -10.38
CA HIS A 177 -2.51 -5.03 -10.26
C HIS A 177 -1.65 -4.76 -11.50
N THR A 178 -1.47 -5.73 -12.41
CA THR A 178 -0.64 -5.60 -13.63
C THR A 178 -1.40 -5.76 -14.95
N GLU A 179 -2.58 -6.39 -14.94
CA GLU A 179 -3.31 -6.79 -16.16
C GLU A 179 -3.99 -5.66 -16.93
#